data_AF-A0A3D9FGR0-F1
#
_entry.id   AF-A0A3D9FGR0-F1
#
_cell.length_a   1.000
_cell.length_b   1.000
_cell.length_c   1.000
_cell.angle_alpha   90.00
_cell.angle_beta   90.00
_cell.angle_gamma   90.00
#
_symmetry.space_group_name_H-M   'P 1'
#
loop_
_entity.id
_entity.type
_entity.pdbx_description
1 polymer ?
#
loop_
_entity_poly.entity_id
_entity_poly.type
_entity_poly.pdbx_seq_one_letter_code
_entity_poly.pdbx_strand_id
1 'polypeptide(L)'
;MADQFTLTGWLIMAFGLYCMAAGFGMAMTTDRFQQMFAEMERSPALSFVAGLLVFSIGTTILLVHPTNARWPDILVAIMGWGAAIEGLLFLAAPQVMWAIARPFMKTGPKLWGYIALALGIAFVIIGWFEVERTTVTLV
;
A
#
# COMPACT_ATOMS: atom_id res chain seq x y z
N MET A 1 20.17 15.24 6.00
CA MET A 1 20.00 14.10 6.94
C MET A 1 18.68 14.18 7.71
N ALA A 2 18.28 15.31 8.30
CA ALA A 2 17.00 15.44 9.02
C ALA A 2 15.73 15.20 8.16
N ASP A 3 15.72 15.70 6.92
CA ASP A 3 14.60 15.60 5.97
C ASP A 3 14.24 14.14 5.59
N GLN A 4 15.24 13.25 5.62
CA GLN A 4 15.09 11.85 5.22
C GLN A 4 14.33 11.03 6.26
N PHE A 5 14.54 11.31 7.55
CA PHE A 5 13.84 10.60 8.62
C PHE A 5 12.39 11.07 8.78
N THR A 6 12.12 12.34 8.50
CA THR A 6 10.74 12.84 8.41
C THR A 6 9.99 12.20 7.26
N LEU A 7 10.65 12.00 6.10
CA LEU A 7 10.03 11.35 4.94
C LEU A 7 9.54 9.93 5.25
N THR A 8 10.35 9.11 5.94
CA THR A 8 9.94 7.75 6.35
C THR A 8 8.62 7.76 7.12
N GLY A 9 8.51 8.62 8.14
CA GLY A 9 7.31 8.73 8.95
C GLY A 9 6.07 9.13 8.12
N TRP A 10 6.23 10.12 7.24
CA TRP A 10 5.15 10.55 6.34
C TRP A 10 4.72 9.47 5.34
N LEU A 11 5.68 8.71 4.78
CA LEU A 11 5.37 7.59 3.88
C LEU A 11 4.57 6.51 4.61
N ILE A 12 4.97 6.13 5.83
CA ILE A 12 4.23 5.14 6.63
C ILE A 12 2.81 5.66 6.93
N MET A 13 2.65 6.94 7.30
CA MET A 13 1.33 7.53 7.53
C MET A 13 0.47 7.53 6.27
N ALA A 14 1.04 7.87 5.11
CA ALA A 14 0.31 7.89 3.84
C ALA A 14 -0.19 6.49 3.45
N PHE A 15 0.65 5.47 3.59
CA PHE A 15 0.23 4.08 3.42
C PHE A 15 -0.87 3.68 4.41
N GLY A 16 -0.73 4.08 5.68
CA GLY A 16 -1.74 3.83 6.70
C GLY A 16 -3.10 4.41 6.34
N LEU A 17 -3.15 5.68 5.92
CA LEU A 17 -4.37 6.35 5.49
C LEU A 17 -4.98 5.70 4.24
N TYR A 18 -4.16 5.30 3.28
CA TYR A 18 -4.62 4.53 2.12
C TYR A 18 -5.25 3.21 2.54
N CYS A 19 -4.60 2.41 3.41
CA CYS A 19 -5.13 1.16 3.92
C CYS A 19 -6.45 1.35 4.68
N MET A 20 -6.57 2.42 5.46
CA MET A 20 -7.81 2.76 6.16
C MET A 20 -8.93 3.10 5.16
N ALA A 21 -8.67 3.94 4.16
CA ALA A 21 -9.66 4.32 3.16
C ALA A 21 -10.12 3.11 2.33
N ALA A 22 -9.18 2.29 1.86
CA ALA A 22 -9.46 1.07 1.11
C ALA A 22 -10.22 0.04 1.97
N GLY A 23 -9.77 -0.17 3.21
CA GLY A 23 -10.39 -1.09 4.17
C GLY A 23 -11.82 -0.69 4.52
N PHE A 24 -12.06 0.61 4.73
CA PHE A 24 -13.39 1.17 4.98
C PHE A 24 -14.32 0.95 3.78
N GLY A 25 -13.86 1.26 2.56
CA GLY A 25 -14.64 1.02 1.34
C GLY A 25 -15.00 -0.46 1.14
N MET A 26 -14.04 -1.35 1.40
CA MET A 26 -14.22 -2.80 1.27
C MET A 26 -15.16 -3.38 2.35
N ALA A 27 -15.08 -2.90 3.59
CA ALA A 27 -15.90 -3.34 4.70
C ALA A 27 -17.35 -2.83 4.62
N MET A 28 -17.55 -1.57 4.23
CA MET A 28 -18.87 -0.95 4.16
C MET A 28 -19.63 -1.27 2.88
N THR A 29 -18.93 -1.38 1.75
CA THR A 29 -19.56 -1.55 0.43
C THR A 29 -19.03 -2.77 -0.30
N THR A 30 -19.12 -3.93 0.37
CA THR A 30 -18.58 -5.21 -0.12
C THR A 30 -19.04 -5.57 -1.52
N ASP A 31 -20.33 -5.47 -1.81
CA ASP A 31 -20.88 -5.84 -3.13
C ASP A 31 -20.36 -4.93 -4.24
N ARG A 32 -20.32 -3.61 -3.96
CA ARG A 32 -19.74 -2.62 -4.88
C ARG A 32 -18.25 -2.90 -5.12
N PHE A 33 -17.51 -3.22 -4.07
CA PHE A 33 -16.08 -3.51 -4.17
C PHE A 33 -15.83 -4.78 -5.01
N GLN A 34 -16.63 -5.84 -4.81
CA GLN A 34 -16.56 -7.05 -5.64
C GLN A 34 -16.87 -6.77 -7.12
N GLN A 35 -17.85 -5.90 -7.40
CA GLN A 35 -18.17 -5.49 -8.77
C GLN A 35 -17.01 -4.72 -9.41
N MET A 36 -16.43 -3.74 -8.71
CA MET A 36 -15.26 -3.00 -9.19
C MET A 36 -14.07 -3.92 -9.48
N PHE A 37 -13.83 -4.90 -8.60
CA PHE A 37 -12.77 -5.90 -8.80
C PHE A 37 -13.02 -6.74 -10.05
N ALA A 38 -14.26 -7.21 -10.26
CA ALA A 38 -14.63 -7.97 -11.45
C ALA A 38 -14.52 -7.15 -12.75
N GLU A 39 -14.82 -5.85 -12.71
CA GLU A 39 -14.64 -4.94 -13.84
C GLU A 39 -13.16 -4.73 -14.19
N MET A 40 -12.29 -4.52 -13.18
CA MET A 40 -10.85 -4.41 -13.39
C MET A 40 -10.27 -5.68 -14.00
N GLU A 41 -10.70 -6.85 -13.52
CA GLU A 41 -10.25 -8.15 -14.02
C GLU A 41 -10.65 -8.38 -15.49
N ARG A 42 -11.84 -7.93 -15.88
CA ARG A 42 -12.34 -8.07 -17.27
C ARG A 42 -11.69 -7.09 -18.24
N SER A 43 -11.04 -6.05 -17.75
CA SER A 43 -10.45 -5.00 -18.57
C SER A 43 -8.92 -5.03 -18.52
N PRO A 44 -8.25 -5.56 -19.58
CA PRO A 44 -6.80 -5.54 -19.67
C PRO A 44 -6.23 -4.12 -19.60
N ALA A 45 -6.94 -3.12 -20.13
CA ALA A 45 -6.53 -1.72 -20.06
C ALA A 45 -6.53 -1.19 -18.62
N LEU A 46 -7.57 -1.49 -17.83
CA LEU A 46 -7.61 -1.09 -16.41
C LEU A 46 -6.53 -1.81 -15.60
N SER A 47 -6.31 -3.10 -15.86
CA SER A 47 -5.24 -3.87 -15.24
C SER A 47 -3.86 -3.27 -15.54
N PHE A 48 -3.61 -2.89 -16.80
CA PHE A 48 -2.36 -2.24 -17.21
C PHE A 48 -2.17 -0.88 -16.55
N VAL A 49 -3.21 -0.03 -16.52
CA VAL A 49 -3.15 1.29 -15.87
C VAL A 49 -2.93 1.16 -14.37
N ALA A 50 -3.62 0.23 -13.71
CA ALA A 50 -3.41 -0.06 -12.29
C ALA A 50 -1.96 -0.50 -12.04
N GLY A 51 -1.44 -1.43 -12.85
CA GLY A 51 -0.04 -1.87 -12.78
C GLY A 51 0.95 -0.72 -12.97
N LEU A 52 0.73 0.13 -13.96
CA LEU A 52 1.57 1.30 -14.23
C LEU A 52 1.61 2.25 -13.03
N LEU A 53 0.45 2.57 -12.44
CA LEU A 53 0.37 3.46 -11.28
C LEU A 53 1.06 2.85 -10.06
N VAL A 54 0.73 1.60 -9.72
CA VAL A 54 1.28 0.91 -8.55
C VAL A 54 2.79 0.71 -8.69
N PHE A 55 3.27 0.35 -9.89
CA PHE A 55 4.71 0.24 -10.19
C PHE A 55 5.42 1.59 -10.06
N SER A 56 4.83 2.65 -10.62
CA SER A 56 5.43 3.99 -10.59
C SER A 56 5.53 4.51 -9.16
N ILE A 57 4.48 4.33 -8.35
CA ILE A 57 4.47 4.72 -6.93
C ILE A 57 5.51 3.92 -6.14
N GLY A 58 5.50 2.58 -6.26
CA GLY A 58 6.46 1.72 -5.57
C GLY A 58 7.92 2.04 -5.92
N THR A 59 8.21 2.21 -7.22
CA THR A 59 9.54 2.58 -7.69
C THR A 59 9.94 3.98 -7.21
N THR A 60 9.01 4.94 -7.23
CA THR A 60 9.28 6.30 -6.71
C THR A 60 9.65 6.24 -5.23
N ILE A 61 8.90 5.49 -4.42
CA ILE A 61 9.22 5.29 -3.00
C ILE A 61 10.63 4.74 -2.83
N LEU A 62 11.00 3.70 -3.58
CA LEU A 62 12.34 3.09 -3.49
C LEU A 62 13.47 4.03 -3.93
N LEU A 63 13.20 4.96 -4.85
CA LEU A 63 14.19 5.93 -5.32
C LEU A 63 14.38 7.11 -4.36
N VAL A 64 13.31 7.57 -3.71
CA VAL A 64 13.37 8.75 -2.82
C VAL A 64 13.68 8.37 -1.37
N HIS A 65 13.33 7.15 -0.96
CA HIS A 65 13.50 6.68 0.41
C HIS A 65 14.90 6.11 0.62
N PRO A 66 15.74 6.72 1.47
CA PRO A 66 17.04 6.17 1.80
C PRO A 66 16.90 4.92 2.66
N THR A 67 17.46 3.81 2.19
CA THR A 67 17.55 2.58 2.97
C THR A 67 18.62 2.70 4.05
N ASN A 68 18.22 3.00 5.28
CA ASN A 68 19.04 2.77 6.46
C ASN A 68 18.61 1.46 7.15
N ALA A 69 19.49 0.89 7.97
CA ALA A 69 19.21 -0.35 8.71
C ALA A 69 18.29 -0.16 9.93
N ARG A 70 17.48 0.91 9.97
CA ARG A 70 16.48 1.15 11.02
C ARG A 70 15.17 0.46 10.68
N TRP A 71 14.46 0.00 11.70
CA TRP A 71 13.21 -0.76 11.53
C TRP A 71 12.14 -0.03 10.69
N PRO A 72 11.86 1.28 10.88
CA PRO A 72 10.89 2.00 10.04
C PRO A 72 11.32 2.13 8.57
N ASP A 73 12.62 2.27 8.32
CA ASP A 73 13.15 2.39 6.97
C ASP A 73 13.03 1.06 6.20
N ILE A 74 13.23 -0.06 6.91
CA ILE A 74 13.00 -1.42 6.38
C ILE A 74 11.51 -1.61 6.04
N LEU A 75 10.60 -1.12 6.89
CA LEU A 75 9.16 -1.21 6.67
C LEU A 75 8.75 -0.47 5.38
N VAL A 76 9.23 0.77 5.19
CA VAL A 76 8.97 1.53 3.95
C VAL A 76 9.58 0.85 2.73
N ALA A 77 10.79 0.29 2.85
CA ALA A 77 11.40 -0.46 1.77
C ALA A 77 10.56 -1.69 1.37
N ILE A 78 10.00 -2.43 2.33
CA ILE A 78 9.10 -3.56 2.06
C ILE A 78 7.83 -3.08 1.34
N MET A 79 7.24 -1.96 1.77
CA MET A 79 6.07 -1.38 1.10
C MET A 79 6.38 -0.95 -0.34
N GLY A 80 7.53 -0.28 -0.55
CA GLY A 80 7.99 0.16 -1.86
C GLY A 80 8.25 -1.01 -2.80
N TRP A 81 8.95 -2.05 -2.34
CA TRP A 81 9.17 -3.28 -3.10
C TRP A 81 7.88 -4.05 -3.36
N GLY A 82 7.00 -4.14 -2.37
CA GLY A 82 5.68 -4.77 -2.53
C GLY A 82 4.89 -4.11 -3.66
N ALA A 83 4.77 -2.78 -3.65
CA ALA A 83 4.10 -2.03 -4.71
C ALA A 83 4.83 -2.14 -6.07
N ALA A 84 6.16 -2.06 -6.09
CA ALA A 84 6.91 -2.19 -7.35
C ALA A 84 6.72 -3.58 -7.97
N ILE A 85 6.83 -4.65 -7.17
CA ILE A 85 6.65 -6.03 -7.65
C ILE A 85 5.20 -6.26 -8.06
N GLU A 86 4.22 -5.79 -7.28
CA GLU A 86 2.79 -5.91 -7.59
C GLU A 86 2.46 -5.21 -8.92
N GLY A 87 2.92 -3.97 -9.09
CA GLY A 87 2.71 -3.20 -10.31
C GLY A 87 3.39 -3.86 -11.52
N LEU A 88 4.61 -4.38 -11.35
CA LEU A 88 5.32 -5.13 -12.38
C LEU A 88 4.56 -6.41 -12.78
N LEU A 89 3.99 -7.13 -11.81
CA LEU A 89 3.17 -8.31 -12.07
C LEU A 89 1.91 -7.96 -12.88
N PHE A 90 1.24 -6.85 -12.55
CA PHE A 90 0.10 -6.38 -13.36
C PHE A 90 0.50 -6.00 -14.80
N LEU A 91 1.69 -5.43 -15.00
CA LEU A 91 2.19 -5.04 -16.32
C LEU A 91 2.66 -6.24 -17.16
N ALA A 92 3.40 -7.16 -16.56
CA ALA A 92 4.08 -8.24 -17.26
C ALA A 92 3.26 -9.54 -17.32
N ALA A 93 2.46 -9.83 -16.28
CA ALA A 93 1.74 -11.09 -16.13
C ALA A 93 0.42 -10.90 -15.36
N PRO A 94 -0.53 -10.09 -15.87
CA PRO A 94 -1.78 -9.77 -15.17
C PRO A 94 -2.59 -11.01 -14.79
N GLN A 95 -2.57 -12.07 -15.60
CA GLN A 95 -3.23 -13.33 -15.28
C GLN A 95 -2.72 -13.99 -13.99
N VAL A 96 -1.42 -13.86 -13.69
CA VAL A 96 -0.83 -14.39 -12.45
C VAL A 96 -1.33 -13.58 -11.26
N MET A 97 -1.34 -12.25 -11.40
CA MET A 97 -1.84 -11.36 -10.36
C MET A 97 -3.32 -11.61 -10.04
N TRP A 98 -4.16 -11.75 -11.07
CA TRP A 98 -5.58 -12.08 -10.89
C TRP A 98 -5.79 -13.47 -10.27
N ALA A 99 -4.96 -14.46 -10.60
CA ALA A 99 -5.01 -15.78 -9.97
C ALA A 99 -4.72 -15.71 -8.45
N ILE A 100 -3.79 -14.84 -8.04
CA ILE A 100 -3.48 -14.59 -6.63
C ILE A 100 -4.62 -13.83 -5.94
N ALA A 101 -5.23 -12.85 -6.62
CA ALA A 101 -6.20 -11.95 -6.02
C ALA A 101 -7.63 -12.55 -5.92
N ARG A 102 -8.02 -13.46 -6.81
CA ARG A 102 -9.35 -14.12 -6.80
C ARG A 102 -9.71 -14.80 -5.47
N PRO A 103 -8.84 -15.61 -4.82
CA PRO A 103 -9.12 -16.21 -3.52
C PRO A 103 -9.52 -15.19 -2.45
N PHE A 104 -8.87 -14.02 -2.41
CA PHE A 104 -9.12 -12.98 -1.42
C PHE A 104 -10.55 -12.44 -1.51
N MET A 105 -11.08 -12.30 -2.72
CA MET A 105 -12.46 -11.86 -2.92
C MET A 105 -13.49 -12.93 -2.56
N LYS A 106 -13.11 -14.22 -2.61
CA LYS A 106 -13.97 -15.33 -2.19
C LYS A 106 -14.01 -15.55 -0.67
N THR A 107 -12.92 -15.24 0.06
CA THR A 107 -12.81 -15.48 1.51
C THR A 107 -13.53 -14.45 2.39
N GLY A 108 -14.32 -13.54 1.78
CA GLY A 108 -15.07 -12.51 2.49
C GLY A 108 -14.34 -11.17 2.48
N PRO A 109 -14.66 -10.26 1.55
CA PRO A 109 -13.98 -8.97 1.44
C PRO A 109 -14.16 -8.11 2.70
N LYS A 110 -15.23 -8.32 3.48
CA LYS A 110 -15.40 -7.65 4.79
C LYS A 110 -14.28 -7.93 5.76
N LEU A 111 -13.83 -9.19 5.85
CA LEU A 111 -12.73 -9.57 6.76
C LEU A 111 -11.44 -8.87 6.34
N TRP A 112 -11.13 -8.89 5.03
CA TRP A 112 -9.98 -8.18 4.46
C TRP A 112 -10.08 -6.66 4.67
N GLY A 113 -11.29 -6.10 4.58
CA GLY A 113 -11.54 -4.69 4.89
C GLY A 113 -11.20 -4.34 6.33
N TYR A 114 -11.61 -5.16 7.30
CA TYR A 114 -11.26 -4.96 8.72
C TYR A 114 -9.77 -5.15 8.99
N ILE A 115 -9.13 -6.13 8.36
CA ILE A 115 -7.67 -6.34 8.45
C ILE A 115 -6.93 -5.11 7.91
N ALA A 116 -7.32 -4.61 6.73
CA ALA A 116 -6.73 -3.41 6.12
C ALA A 116 -6.94 -2.17 7.00
N LEU A 117 -8.11 -2.03 7.63
CA LEU A 117 -8.39 -0.94 8.55
C LEU A 117 -7.51 -1.00 9.80
N ALA A 118 -7.39 -2.18 10.42
CA ALA A 118 -6.54 -2.38 11.59
C ALA A 118 -5.04 -2.14 11.27
N LEU A 119 -4.58 -2.65 10.12
CA LEU A 119 -3.22 -2.42 9.64
C LEU A 119 -2.97 -0.94 9.36
N GLY A 120 -3.94 -0.26 8.75
CA GLY A 120 -3.86 1.17 8.46
C GLY A 120 -3.74 2.02 9.72
N ILE A 121 -4.53 1.72 10.75
CA ILE A 121 -4.42 2.39 12.06
C ILE A 121 -3.03 2.16 12.66
N ALA A 122 -2.51 0.94 12.63
CA ALA A 122 -1.18 0.62 13.14
C ALA A 122 -0.09 1.44 12.40
N PHE A 123 -0.16 1.53 11.07
CA PHE A 123 0.79 2.34 10.29
C PHE A 123 0.68 3.83 10.60
N VAL A 124 -0.54 4.39 10.74
CA VAL A 124 -0.69 5.80 11.12
C VAL A 124 -0.03 6.08 12.48
N ILE A 125 -0.22 5.20 13.47
CA ILE A 125 0.41 5.34 14.79
C ILE A 125 1.94 5.24 14.69
N ILE A 126 2.47 4.25 13.97
CA ILE A 126 3.92 4.06 13.79
C ILE A 126 4.53 5.28 13.09
N GLY A 127 3.91 5.76 12.02
CA GLY A 127 4.38 6.91 11.28
C GLY A 127 4.35 8.19 12.11
N TRP A 128 3.28 8.41 12.89
CA TRP A 128 3.16 9.54 13.82
C TRP A 128 4.33 9.58 14.82
N PHE A 129 4.62 8.46 15.49
CA PHE A 129 5.73 8.40 16.44
C PHE A 129 7.11 8.61 15.79
N GLU A 130 7.31 8.18 14.54
CA GLU A 130 8.57 8.41 13.84
C GLU A 130 8.74 9.89 13.43
N VAL A 131 7.64 10.56 13.04
CA VAL A 131 7.64 12.02 12.78
C VAL A 131 7.96 12.79 14.07
N GLU A 132 7.29 12.47 15.19
CA GLU A 132 7.54 13.13 16.48
C GLU A 132 8.98 12.92 16.96
N ARG A 133 9.49 11.68 16.92
CA ARG A 133 10.87 11.35 17.33
C ARG A 133 11.89 12.21 16.59
N THR A 134 11.68 12.39 15.29
CA THR A 134 12.60 13.17 14.45
C THR A 134 12.51 14.66 14.78
N THR A 135 11.31 15.16 15.06
CA THR A 135 11.08 16.58 15.39
C THR A 135 11.70 16.95 16.75
N VAL A 136 11.58 16.10 17.76
CA VAL A 136 12.13 16.35 19.12
C VAL A 136 13.67 16.32 19.13
N THR A 137 14.31 15.55 18.25
CA THR A 137 15.78 15.47 18.18
C THR A 137 16.41 16.73 17.56
N LEU A 138 15.60 17.62 16.97
CA LEU A 138 16.04 18.84 16.28
C LEU A 138 15.91 20.11 17.15
N VAL A 139 15.33 20.00 18.35
CA VAL A 139 15.17 21.09 19.34
C VAL A 139 16.15 20.88 20.48
#